data_AF-A0A9E5LNV8-F1
#
_entry.id   AF-A0A9E5LNV8-F1
#
_cell.length_a   1.000
_cell.length_b   1.000
_cell.length_c   1.000
_cell.angle_alpha   90.00
_cell.angle_beta   90.00
_cell.angle_gamma   90.00
#
_symmetry.space_group_name_H-M   'P 1'
#
loop_
_entity.id
_entity.type
_entity.pdbx_description
1 polymer ?
#
loop_
_entity_poly.entity_id
_entity_poly.type
_entity_poly.pdbx_seq_one_letter_code
_entity_poly.pdbx_strand_id
1 'polypeptide(L)'
;VEEPALRFVVELPATALNAQNELLAVGEGDRLETINVALVRRQGNNVLVRSRDLPGRDIVTQQTPLLGKGIKVKVLREGGSMEPEAPKMVKLTKEKQEELIKRVEGNQWIPAKPKERLLKQLRSGEIKAETLKRLESRGGG
;
A
#
# COMPACT_ATOMS: atom_id res chain seq x y z
N VAL A 1 -3.24 -32.63 16.79
CA VAL A 1 -1.79 -32.64 16.52
C VAL A 1 -1.37 -31.18 16.52
N GLU A 2 -0.74 -30.70 17.59
CA GLU A 2 -0.26 -29.31 17.68
C GLU A 2 1.17 -29.28 17.15
N GLU A 3 1.35 -28.80 15.91
CA GLU A 3 2.69 -28.62 15.34
C GLU A 3 3.32 -27.35 15.97
N PRO A 4 4.55 -27.41 16.49
CA PRO A 4 5.19 -26.30 17.19
C PRO A 4 5.37 -25.11 16.26
N ALA A 5 5.15 -23.88 16.77
CA ALA A 5 5.29 -22.64 16.02
C ALA A 5 6.67 -22.56 15.35
N LEU A 6 6.71 -22.85 14.05
CA LEU A 6 7.93 -22.89 13.26
C LEU A 6 8.45 -21.45 13.11
N ARG A 7 9.42 -21.06 13.94
CA ARG A 7 10.06 -19.74 13.87
C ARG A 7 10.74 -19.56 12.51
N PHE A 8 10.56 -18.40 11.90
CA PHE A 8 11.15 -18.04 10.59
C PHE A 8 10.75 -18.96 9.43
N VAL A 9 9.60 -19.64 9.56
CA VAL A 9 9.02 -20.44 8.49
C VAL A 9 7.81 -19.73 7.91
N VAL A 10 7.78 -19.65 6.59
CA VAL A 10 6.68 -19.06 5.84
C VAL A 10 6.16 -20.11 4.86
N GLU A 11 4.84 -20.23 4.77
CA GLU A 11 4.19 -21.00 3.71
C GLU A 11 4.04 -20.12 2.48
N LEU A 12 4.59 -20.57 1.36
CA LEU A 12 4.53 -19.89 0.07
C LEU A 12 4.01 -20.85 -1.00
N PRO A 13 3.43 -20.35 -2.10
CA PRO A 13 3.14 -21.19 -3.26
C PRO A 13 4.41 -21.87 -3.78
N ALA A 14 4.29 -23.10 -4.31
CA ALA A 14 5.41 -23.80 -4.94
C ALA A 14 6.00 -23.01 -6.12
N THR A 15 5.21 -22.11 -6.72
CA THR A 15 5.62 -21.19 -7.80
C THR A 15 6.54 -20.05 -7.35
N ALA A 16 6.71 -19.83 -6.06
CA ALA A 16 7.62 -18.82 -5.52
C ALA A 16 9.07 -19.31 -5.47
N LEU A 17 9.28 -20.64 -5.39
CA LEU A 17 10.57 -21.28 -5.16
C LEU A 17 11.19 -21.78 -6.48
N ASN A 18 12.41 -21.35 -6.78
CA ASN A 18 13.13 -21.84 -7.95
C ASN A 18 13.77 -23.22 -7.71
N ALA A 19 14.34 -23.81 -8.77
CA ALA A 19 15.01 -25.11 -8.70
C ALA A 19 16.29 -25.11 -7.83
N GLN A 20 16.84 -23.93 -7.53
CA GLN A 20 18.03 -23.72 -6.70
C GLN A 20 17.70 -23.44 -5.22
N ASN A 21 16.41 -23.53 -4.81
CA ASN A 21 15.92 -23.15 -3.48
C ASN A 21 16.15 -21.67 -3.13
N GLU A 22 16.01 -20.80 -4.12
CA GLU A 22 16.05 -19.36 -3.95
C GLU A 22 14.66 -18.76 -4.17
N LEU A 23 14.40 -17.66 -3.46
CA LEU A 23 13.23 -16.81 -3.60
C LEU A 23 13.63 -15.44 -4.12
N LEU A 24 12.69 -14.76 -4.75
CA LEU A 24 12.85 -13.36 -5.11
C LEU A 24 12.10 -12.50 -4.09
N ALA A 25 12.82 -11.54 -3.50
CA ALA A 25 12.26 -10.51 -2.64
C ALA A 25 12.42 -9.14 -3.28
N VAL A 26 11.52 -8.23 -2.95
CA VAL A 26 11.63 -6.83 -3.36
C VAL A 26 12.51 -6.11 -2.33
N GLY A 27 13.69 -5.70 -2.78
CA GLY A 27 14.63 -4.88 -2.03
C GLY A 27 14.39 -3.37 -2.22
N GLU A 28 15.40 -2.58 -1.87
CA GLU A 28 15.32 -1.11 -1.94
C GLU A 28 15.24 -0.61 -3.39
N GLY A 29 14.35 0.35 -3.65
CA GLY A 29 14.14 0.92 -4.98
C GLY A 29 13.40 0.00 -5.97
N ASP A 30 12.52 -0.88 -5.48
CA ASP A 30 11.71 -1.83 -6.25
C ASP A 30 12.54 -2.80 -7.09
N ARG A 31 13.71 -3.20 -6.58
CA ARG A 31 14.62 -4.14 -7.25
C ARG A 31 14.46 -5.53 -6.67
N LEU A 32 14.48 -6.55 -7.54
CA LEU A 32 14.48 -7.92 -7.07
C LEU A 32 15.85 -8.33 -6.53
N GLU A 33 15.83 -8.92 -5.35
CA GLU A 33 16.95 -9.55 -4.69
C GLU A 33 16.69 -11.04 -4.55
N THR A 34 17.74 -11.83 -4.72
CA THR A 34 17.67 -13.28 -4.56
C THR A 34 17.98 -13.64 -3.11
N ILE A 35 17.03 -14.27 -2.43
CA ILE A 35 17.17 -14.77 -1.07
C ILE A 35 17.32 -16.30 -1.13
N ASN A 36 18.39 -16.80 -0.53
CA ASN A 36 18.56 -18.23 -0.34
C ASN A 36 17.67 -18.70 0.83
N VAL A 37 16.90 -19.76 0.62
CA VAL A 37 16.02 -20.31 1.65
C VAL A 37 16.20 -21.81 1.81
N ALA A 38 15.93 -22.31 3.01
CA ALA A 38 15.91 -23.75 3.27
C ALA A 38 14.47 -24.27 3.10
N LEU A 39 14.25 -25.17 2.15
CA LEU A 39 12.97 -25.87 2.02
C LEU A 39 12.78 -26.82 3.20
N VAL A 40 11.73 -26.60 4.00
CA VAL A 40 11.38 -27.46 5.13
C VAL A 40 10.49 -28.60 4.66
N ARG A 41 9.43 -28.29 3.90
CA ARG A 41 8.44 -29.27 3.45
C ARG A 41 7.69 -28.80 2.22
N ARG A 42 7.25 -29.74 1.37
CA ARG A 42 6.25 -29.47 0.32
C ARG A 42 4.90 -30.05 0.72
N GLN A 43 3.84 -29.28 0.55
CA GLN A 43 2.47 -29.68 0.85
C GLN A 43 1.58 -29.35 -0.35
N GLY A 44 1.37 -30.33 -1.23
CA GLY A 44 0.55 -30.15 -2.43
C GLY A 44 1.11 -29.03 -3.33
N ASN A 45 0.37 -27.92 -3.40
CA ASN A 45 0.71 -26.74 -4.20
C ASN A 45 1.51 -25.66 -3.43
N ASN A 46 1.73 -25.86 -2.13
CA ASN A 46 2.44 -24.93 -1.27
C ASN A 46 3.75 -25.55 -0.74
N VAL A 47 4.69 -24.70 -0.35
CA VAL A 47 5.99 -25.06 0.21
C VAL A 47 6.25 -24.25 1.47
N LEU A 48 6.74 -24.93 2.50
CA LEU A 48 7.19 -24.31 3.73
C LEU A 48 8.68 -24.08 3.62
N VAL A 49 9.08 -22.81 3.66
CA VAL A 49 10.47 -22.39 3.55
C VAL A 49 10.91 -21.72 4.85
N ARG A 50 12.18 -21.90 5.20
CA ARG A 50 12.80 -21.27 6.37
C ARG A 50 13.91 -20.34 5.92
N SER A 51 13.86 -19.09 6.34
CA SER A 51 14.99 -18.18 6.23
C SER A 51 14.87 -17.01 7.22
N ARG A 52 16.01 -16.55 7.71
CA ARG A 52 16.11 -15.42 8.65
C ARG A 52 15.83 -14.07 7.98
N ASP A 53 15.91 -14.03 6.66
CA ASP A 53 15.78 -12.82 5.84
C ASP A 53 14.36 -12.62 5.28
N LEU A 54 13.43 -13.50 5.64
CA LEU A 54 12.02 -13.44 5.21
C LEU A 54 11.14 -12.47 6.02
N PRO A 55 11.27 -12.35 7.35
CA PRO A 55 10.38 -11.49 8.13
C PRO A 55 10.44 -10.03 7.66
N GLY A 56 9.27 -9.48 7.30
CA GLY A 56 9.13 -8.07 6.91
C GLY A 56 9.57 -7.73 5.48
N ARG A 57 9.88 -8.73 4.64
CA ARG A 57 10.19 -8.53 3.22
C ARG A 57 9.00 -8.86 2.32
N ASP A 58 8.85 -8.08 1.27
CA ASP A 58 7.89 -8.35 0.19
C ASP A 58 8.45 -9.49 -0.69
N ILE A 59 7.79 -10.65 -0.71
CA ILE A 59 8.23 -11.85 -1.44
C ILE A 59 7.39 -12.04 -2.71
N VAL A 60 8.04 -12.40 -3.82
CA VAL A 60 7.37 -12.72 -5.08
C VAL A 60 6.75 -14.12 -4.99
N THR A 61 5.43 -14.23 -5.12
CA THR A 61 4.67 -15.48 -5.00
C THR A 61 4.59 -16.30 -6.30
N GLN A 62 4.87 -15.67 -7.45
CA GLN A 62 4.81 -16.31 -8.76
C GLN A 62 6.02 -15.91 -9.62
N GLN A 63 6.96 -16.84 -9.77
CA GLN A 63 8.10 -16.68 -10.66
C GLN A 63 7.77 -17.28 -12.03
N THR A 64 7.45 -16.45 -13.03
CA THR A 64 7.40 -16.90 -14.42
C THR A 64 8.83 -17.20 -14.92
N PRO A 65 9.03 -18.14 -15.85
CA PRO A 65 10.36 -18.54 -16.34
C PRO A 65 11.21 -17.40 -16.92
N LEU A 66 10.57 -16.27 -17.27
CA LEU A 66 11.21 -15.06 -17.79
C LEU A 66 11.78 -14.13 -16.70
N LEU A 67 11.50 -14.39 -15.42
CA LEU A 67 11.99 -13.59 -14.29
C LEU A 67 13.39 -14.07 -13.85
N GLY A 68 14.39 -13.67 -14.63
CA GLY A 68 15.82 -13.80 -14.30
C GLY A 68 16.34 -12.61 -13.47
N LYS A 69 17.53 -12.79 -12.86
CA LYS A 69 18.25 -11.73 -12.13
C LYS A 69 18.38 -10.46 -12.98
N GLY A 70 18.11 -9.29 -12.38
CA GLY A 70 18.35 -7.97 -12.98
C GLY A 70 17.14 -7.31 -13.66
N ILE A 71 15.97 -7.96 -13.66
CA ILE A 71 14.76 -7.42 -14.28
C ILE A 71 14.00 -6.54 -13.27
N LYS A 72 13.72 -5.30 -13.66
CA LYS A 72 12.83 -4.39 -12.93
C LYS A 72 11.40 -4.89 -13.07
N VAL A 73 10.75 -5.25 -11.97
CA VAL A 73 9.36 -5.73 -11.97
C VAL A 73 8.48 -4.75 -11.25
N LYS A 74 7.26 -4.62 -11.75
CA LYS A 74 6.21 -3.85 -11.09
C LYS A 74 5.59 -4.73 -10.02
N VAL A 75 5.83 -4.39 -8.76
CA VAL A 75 5.29 -5.12 -7.61
C VAL A 75 3.77 -5.02 -7.63
N LEU A 76 3.09 -6.16 -7.76
CA LEU A 76 1.66 -6.29 -7.53
C LEU A 76 1.52 -6.89 -6.13
N ARG A 77 1.32 -6.02 -5.14
CA ARG A 77 1.14 -6.45 -3.76
C ARG A 77 -0.30 -6.93 -3.59
N GLU A 78 -0.54 -8.24 -3.52
CA GLU A 78 -1.82 -8.76 -3.01
C GLU A 78 -1.90 -8.35 -1.52
N GLY A 79 -2.72 -7.34 -1.22
CA GLY A 79 -2.82 -6.72 0.10
C GLY A 79 -2.19 -5.33 0.21
N GLY A 80 -1.52 -4.85 -0.85
CA GLY A 80 -1.32 -3.42 -1.03
C GLY A 80 -2.61 -2.85 -1.56
N SER A 81 -3.50 -2.42 -0.65
CA SER A 81 -4.68 -1.63 -1.00
C SER A 81 -4.24 -0.37 -1.73
N MET A 82 -4.08 -0.50 -3.05
CA MET A 82 -4.48 0.53 -3.98
C MET A 82 -5.90 0.19 -4.43
N GLU A 83 -6.79 0.00 -3.45
CA GLU A 83 -8.10 0.59 -3.64
C GLU A 83 -7.81 2.09 -3.82
N PRO A 84 -8.23 2.76 -4.90
CA PRO A 84 -8.59 4.14 -4.69
C PRO A 84 -9.60 4.07 -3.55
N GLU A 85 -9.21 4.49 -2.33
CA GLU A 85 -10.18 4.67 -1.25
C GLU A 85 -11.34 5.40 -1.93
N ALA A 86 -12.48 4.71 -2.06
CA ALA A 86 -13.68 5.35 -2.56
C ALA A 86 -13.76 6.66 -1.78
N PRO A 87 -13.77 7.82 -2.44
CA PRO A 87 -13.44 9.08 -1.79
C PRO A 87 -14.30 9.16 -0.54
N LYS A 88 -13.68 9.06 0.63
CA LYS A 88 -14.42 9.04 1.89
C LYS A 88 -15.10 10.39 1.98
N MET A 89 -16.37 10.44 1.58
CA MET A 89 -17.16 11.66 1.60
C MET A 89 -17.47 11.92 3.06
N VAL A 90 -16.88 12.99 3.59
CA VAL A 90 -17.11 13.42 4.96
C VAL A 90 -18.25 14.42 4.91
N LYS A 91 -19.33 14.10 5.61
CA LYS A 91 -20.42 15.03 5.86
C LYS A 91 -19.94 16.08 6.86
N LEU A 92 -19.98 17.35 6.46
CA LEU A 92 -19.61 18.47 7.30
C LEU A 92 -20.77 18.81 8.24
N THR A 93 -20.44 19.06 9.52
CA THR A 93 -21.37 19.74 10.43
C THR A 93 -21.51 21.20 10.00
N LYS A 94 -22.66 21.83 10.28
CA LYS A 94 -22.90 23.24 9.89
C LYS A 94 -21.81 24.18 10.42
N GLU A 95 -21.37 23.96 11.65
CA GLU A 95 -20.30 24.75 12.28
C GLU A 95 -18.98 24.64 11.52
N LYS A 96 -18.51 23.42 11.24
CA LYS A 96 -17.27 23.19 10.48
C LYS A 96 -17.38 23.68 9.04
N GLN A 97 -18.56 23.57 8.44
CA GLN A 97 -18.83 24.03 7.08
C GLN A 97 -18.61 25.55 6.97
N GLU A 98 -19.19 26.34 7.86
CA GLU A 98 -19.04 27.79 7.87
C GLU A 98 -17.61 28.25 8.17
N GLU A 99 -16.93 27.56 9.09
CA GLU A 99 -15.53 27.81 9.41
C GLU A 99 -14.63 27.61 8.18
N LEU A 100 -14.80 26.49 7.47
CA LEU A 100 -14.04 26.18 6.27
C LEU A 100 -14.35 27.15 5.12
N ILE A 101 -15.60 27.60 4.98
CA ILE A 101 -15.99 28.60 3.98
C ILE A 101 -15.25 29.92 4.24
N LYS A 102 -15.33 30.46 5.47
CA LYS A 102 -14.63 31.70 5.85
C LYS A 102 -13.12 31.59 5.64
N ARG A 103 -12.54 30.43 5.99
CA ARG A 103 -11.11 30.15 5.81
C ARG A 103 -10.71 30.12 4.33
N VAL A 104 -11.50 29.50 3.47
CA VAL A 104 -11.24 29.49 2.02
C VAL A 104 -11.44 30.88 1.42
N GLU A 105 -12.43 31.65 1.89
CA GLU A 105 -12.67 33.04 1.48
C GLU A 105 -11.52 33.98 1.88
N GLY A 106 -10.96 33.84 3.08
CA GLY A 106 -9.81 34.62 3.54
C GLY A 106 -8.46 34.19 2.94
N ASN A 107 -8.37 33.00 2.35
CA ASN A 107 -7.12 32.49 1.78
C ASN A 107 -6.83 33.09 0.40
N GLN A 108 -5.71 33.82 0.29
CA GLN A 108 -5.22 34.44 -0.95
C GLN A 108 -4.34 33.51 -1.79
N TRP A 109 -3.89 32.39 -1.24
CA TRP A 109 -3.02 31.42 -1.92
C TRP A 109 -3.79 30.44 -2.81
N ILE A 110 -5.13 30.52 -2.83
CA ILE A 110 -6.01 29.72 -3.67
C ILE A 110 -6.43 30.57 -4.88
N PRO A 111 -6.11 30.16 -6.12
CA PRO A 111 -6.54 30.88 -7.32
C PRO A 111 -8.08 30.93 -7.43
N ALA A 112 -8.61 31.97 -8.08
CA ALA A 112 -10.06 32.26 -8.12
C ALA A 112 -10.92 31.08 -8.61
N LYS A 113 -10.56 30.44 -9.73
CA LYS A 113 -11.29 29.29 -10.30
C LYS A 113 -11.39 28.08 -9.34
N PRO A 114 -10.28 27.57 -8.78
CA PRO A 114 -10.31 26.55 -7.73
C PRO A 114 -11.09 26.96 -6.48
N LYS A 115 -11.00 28.22 -6.06
CA LYS A 115 -11.67 28.75 -4.88
C LYS A 115 -13.20 28.67 -5.01
N GLU A 116 -13.75 29.11 -6.12
CA GLU A 116 -15.20 29.01 -6.39
C GLU A 116 -15.70 27.56 -6.38
N ARG A 117 -14.91 26.63 -6.94
CA ARG A 117 -15.26 25.20 -6.93
C ARG A 117 -15.29 24.63 -5.52
N LEU A 118 -14.30 24.99 -4.69
CA LEU A 118 -14.24 24.55 -3.29
C LEU A 118 -15.40 25.12 -2.48
N LEU A 119 -15.77 26.40 -2.67
CA LEU A 119 -16.91 27.01 -1.99
C LEU A 119 -18.23 26.32 -2.34
N LYS A 120 -18.43 25.95 -3.61
CA LYS A 120 -19.61 25.15 -4.03
C LYS A 120 -19.66 23.78 -3.34
N GLN A 121 -18.51 23.11 -3.21
CA GLN A 121 -18.39 21.80 -2.55
C GLN A 121 -18.56 21.89 -1.03
N LEU A 122 -18.07 22.96 -0.40
CA LEU A 122 -18.32 23.17 1.02
C LEU A 122 -19.81 23.44 1.26
N ARG A 123 -20.48 24.19 0.38
CA ARG A 123 -21.93 24.44 0.46
C ARG A 123 -22.80 23.18 0.28
N SER A 124 -22.34 22.17 -0.45
CA SER A 124 -23.07 20.89 -0.56
C SER A 124 -23.03 20.05 0.73
N GLY A 125 -22.20 20.42 1.72
CA GLY A 125 -22.14 19.74 3.02
C GLY A 125 -21.43 18.39 2.99
N GLU A 126 -20.85 17.99 1.85
CA GLU A 126 -20.10 16.76 1.69
C GLU A 126 -18.83 17.04 0.88
N ILE A 127 -17.68 16.71 1.45
CA ILE A 127 -16.39 16.87 0.78
C ILE A 127 -15.52 15.63 0.97
N LYS A 128 -14.56 15.41 0.06
CA LYS A 128 -13.59 14.32 0.18
C LYS A 128 -12.74 14.52 1.43
N ALA A 129 -12.50 13.45 2.19
CA ALA A 129 -11.63 13.45 3.37
C ALA A 129 -10.23 14.02 3.06
N GLU A 130 -9.70 13.73 1.86
CA GLU A 130 -8.43 14.30 1.41
C GLU A 130 -8.48 15.82 1.27
N THR A 131 -9.57 16.37 0.73
CA THR A 131 -9.79 17.82 0.61
C THR A 131 -9.93 18.45 1.99
N LEU A 132 -10.68 17.82 2.91
CA LEU A 132 -10.83 18.28 4.29
C LEU A 132 -9.46 18.34 4.98
N LYS A 133 -8.71 17.23 4.95
CA LYS A 133 -7.37 17.13 5.55
C LYS A 133 -6.41 18.16 4.97
N ARG A 134 -6.50 18.46 3.67
CA ARG A 134 -5.69 19.51 3.01
C ARG A 134 -6.07 20.92 3.47
N LEU A 135 -7.36 21.18 3.65
CA LEU A 135 -7.87 22.45 4.17
C LEU A 135 -7.52 22.64 5.66
N GLU A 136 -7.51 21.58 6.47
CA GLU A 136 -7.11 21.59 7.88
C GLU A 136 -5.58 21.74 8.03
N SER A 137 -4.80 20.97 7.27
CA SER A 137 -3.32 20.97 7.36
C SER A 137 -2.67 22.30 6.96
N ARG A 138 -3.31 23.09 6.07
CA ARG A 138 -2.72 24.34 5.53
C ARG A 138 -2.87 25.58 6.42
N GLY A 139 -3.25 25.43 7.68
CA GLY A 139 -3.36 26.58 8.57
C GLY A 139 -3.44 26.19 10.03
N GLY A 140 -2.62 25.22 10.40
CA GLY A 140 -2.15 25.04 11.77
C GLY A 140 -0.66 25.37 11.78
N GLY A 141 -0.36 26.67 11.88
CA GLY A 141 0.95 27.23 12.18
C GLY A 141 0.72 28.35 13.16
#